data_AF-X8IXS8-F1
#
_entry.id   AF-X8IXS8-F1
#
_cell.length_a   1.000
_cell.length_b   1.000
_cell.length_c   1.000
_cell.angle_alpha   90.00
_cell.angle_beta   90.00
_cell.angle_gamma   90.00
#
_symmetry.space_group_name_H-M   'P 1'
#
loop_
_entity.id
_entity.type
_entity.pdbx_description
1 polymer ?
#
loop_
_entity_poly.entity_id
_entity_poly.type
_entity_poly.pdbx_seq_one_letter_code
_entity_poly.pdbx_strand_id
1 'polypeptide(L)'
;MIMTRAFAMAALAASASAHFTLDWPATRGFNEDIENQFCGGFSNAGARSSFPLGAAGVNIDSTHDTANVIVLISFDANPQTSPSSAIRATVRSSPALSNSTSKARPASQ
;
A
#
# COMPACT_ATOMS: atom_id res chain seq x y z
N MET A 1 9.83 -29.21 -26.50
CA MET A 1 8.89 -29.01 -25.38
C MET A 1 9.54 -28.51 -24.08
N ILE A 2 10.67 -27.78 -24.15
CA ILE A 2 11.32 -27.16 -22.97
C ILE A 2 10.97 -25.65 -22.88
N MET A 3 10.86 -24.98 -24.03
CA MET A 3 10.55 -23.54 -24.11
C MET A 3 9.20 -23.17 -23.45
N THR A 4 8.16 -23.99 -23.65
CA THR A 4 6.81 -23.73 -23.12
C THR A 4 6.74 -23.86 -21.59
N ARG A 5 7.57 -24.71 -20.99
CA ARG A 5 7.65 -24.88 -19.54
C ARG A 5 8.39 -23.74 -18.86
N ALA A 6 9.46 -23.26 -19.48
CA ALA A 6 10.18 -22.07 -19.02
C ALA A 6 9.27 -20.82 -19.02
N PHE A 7 8.45 -20.67 -20.06
CA PHE A 7 7.49 -19.56 -20.15
C PHE A 7 6.39 -19.63 -19.08
N ALA A 8 5.87 -20.83 -18.79
CA ALA A 8 4.87 -21.03 -17.74
C ALA A 8 5.40 -20.69 -16.34
N MET A 9 6.65 -21.08 -16.03
CA MET A 9 7.29 -20.74 -14.75
C MET A 9 7.56 -19.23 -14.61
N ALA A 10 8.00 -18.57 -15.68
CA ALA A 10 8.22 -17.12 -15.67
C ALA A 10 6.90 -16.34 -15.48
N ALA A 11 5.80 -16.80 -16.08
CA ALA A 11 4.48 -16.20 -15.89
C ALA A 11 3.96 -16.36 -14.45
N LEU A 12 4.23 -17.49 -13.80
CA LEU A 12 3.81 -17.71 -12.41
C LEU A 12 4.61 -16.82 -11.43
N ALA A 13 5.92 -16.66 -11.65
CA ALA A 13 6.75 -15.75 -10.87
C ALA A 13 6.33 -14.28 -11.01
N ALA A 14 5.81 -13.88 -12.18
CA ALA A 14 5.28 -12.53 -12.41
C ALA A 14 3.91 -12.28 -11.75
N SER A 15 3.23 -13.32 -11.27
CA SER A 15 1.91 -13.22 -10.63
C SER A 15 1.95 -13.11 -9.10
N ALA A 16 3.14 -13.05 -8.50
CA ALA A 16 3.28 -12.82 -7.07
C ALA A 16 2.72 -11.43 -6.70
N SER A 17 1.61 -11.42 -5.96
CA SER A 17 1.12 -10.24 -5.27
C SER A 17 2.12 -9.86 -4.19
N ALA A 18 2.69 -8.66 -4.28
CA ALA A 18 3.56 -8.14 -3.23
C ALA A 18 2.69 -7.60 -2.09
N HIS A 19 2.48 -8.44 -1.07
CA HIS A 19 1.78 -8.05 0.14
C HIS A 19 2.63 -7.07 0.97
N PHE A 20 1.94 -6.23 1.74
CA PHE A 20 2.56 -5.34 2.71
C PHE A 20 1.63 -5.18 3.92
N THR A 21 2.19 -4.94 5.10
CA THR A 21 1.42 -4.50 6.25
C THR A 21 1.58 -3.00 6.43
N LEU A 22 0.55 -2.35 6.96
CA LEU A 22 0.61 -0.95 7.38
C LEU A 22 0.78 -0.93 8.90
N ASP A 23 1.97 -0.55 9.35
CA ASP A 23 2.30 -0.52 10.78
C ASP A 23 1.85 0.79 11.43
N TRP A 24 1.92 1.90 10.68
CA TRP A 24 1.44 3.19 11.15
C TRP A 24 0.97 4.13 10.03
N PRO A 25 -0.18 4.81 10.18
CA PRO A 25 -1.16 4.68 11.28
C PRO A 25 -1.82 3.30 11.30
N ALA A 26 -2.51 2.95 12.40
CA ALA A 26 -3.09 1.63 12.56
C ALA A 26 -4.09 1.29 11.44
N THR A 27 -4.05 0.06 10.94
CA THR A 27 -5.03 -0.46 9.98
C THR A 27 -6.41 -0.58 10.61
N ARG A 28 -7.46 -0.69 9.78
CA ARG A 28 -8.81 -1.02 10.24
C ARG A 28 -8.94 -2.48 10.70
N GLY A 29 -8.02 -3.33 10.25
CA GLY A 29 -7.98 -4.76 10.48
C GLY A 29 -7.01 -5.41 9.51
N PHE A 30 -6.80 -6.71 9.68
CA PHE A 30 -6.02 -7.55 8.78
C PHE A 30 -6.71 -8.90 8.65
N ASN A 31 -6.93 -9.33 7.41
CA ASN A 31 -7.43 -10.65 7.05
C ASN A 31 -6.95 -10.94 5.62
N GLU A 32 -6.03 -11.89 5.51
CA GLU A 32 -5.36 -12.30 4.28
C GLU A 32 -6.32 -12.83 3.20
N ASP A 33 -7.47 -13.39 3.59
CA ASP A 33 -8.44 -13.98 2.66
C ASP A 33 -9.21 -12.92 1.86
N ILE A 34 -9.26 -11.69 2.37
CA ILE A 34 -10.06 -10.59 1.81
C ILE A 34 -9.21 -9.34 1.50
N GLU A 35 -7.89 -9.44 1.56
CA GLU A 35 -6.96 -8.32 1.36
C GLU A 35 -7.12 -7.65 -0.02
N ASN A 36 -7.53 -8.42 -1.03
CA ASN A 36 -7.77 -7.91 -2.39
C ASN A 36 -9.02 -7.01 -2.53
N GLN A 37 -9.84 -6.92 -1.49
CA GLN A 37 -11.06 -6.11 -1.47
C GLN A 37 -10.76 -4.67 -1.07
N PHE A 38 -11.72 -3.75 -1.29
CA PHE A 38 -11.60 -2.37 -0.85
C PHE A 38 -11.30 -2.28 0.66
N CYS A 39 -10.26 -1.54 1.04
CA CYS A 39 -9.75 -1.48 2.42
C CYS A 39 -9.48 -2.85 3.07
N GLY A 40 -9.09 -3.87 2.29
CA GLY A 40 -8.88 -5.23 2.78
C GLY A 40 -10.15 -5.87 3.34
N GLY A 41 -11.33 -5.49 2.80
CA GLY A 41 -12.64 -5.96 3.25
C GLY A 41 -13.19 -5.24 4.49
N PHE A 42 -12.42 -4.33 5.10
CA PHE A 42 -12.85 -3.51 6.25
C PHE A 42 -13.46 -2.17 5.78
N SER A 43 -14.61 -2.23 5.10
CA SER A 43 -15.23 -1.07 4.45
C SER A 43 -15.69 0.02 5.43
N ASN A 44 -16.14 -0.36 6.63
CA ASN A 44 -16.58 0.60 7.64
C ASN A 44 -15.39 1.22 8.40
N ALA A 45 -15.39 2.53 8.55
CA ALA A 45 -14.43 3.24 9.39
C ALA A 45 -14.66 2.87 10.87
N GLY A 46 -13.58 2.55 11.57
CA GLY A 46 -13.57 2.23 13.00
C GLY A 46 -12.82 3.27 13.82
N ALA A 47 -12.10 2.81 14.85
CA ALA A 47 -11.22 3.65 15.65
C ALA A 47 -10.16 4.34 14.77
N ARG A 48 -9.83 5.60 15.09
CA ARG A 48 -8.92 6.43 14.29
C ARG A 48 -7.63 6.71 15.05
N SER A 49 -6.51 6.73 14.33
CA SER A 49 -5.25 7.25 14.84
C SER A 49 -5.18 8.76 14.64
N SER A 50 -4.60 9.48 15.59
CA SER A 50 -4.19 10.87 15.35
C SER A 50 -3.07 10.89 14.31
N PHE A 51 -3.22 11.76 13.30
CA PHE A 51 -2.21 11.97 12.27
C PHE A 51 -1.79 13.45 12.30
N PRO A 52 -0.51 13.76 12.52
CA PRO A 52 -0.06 15.14 12.63
C PRO A 52 -0.07 15.81 11.26
N LEU A 53 -0.46 17.09 11.23
CA LEU A 53 -0.55 17.88 9.99
C LEU A 53 0.80 18.46 9.54
N GLY A 54 1.85 18.27 10.35
CA GLY A 54 3.23 18.65 10.02
C GLY A 54 3.96 17.55 9.25
N ALA A 55 5.27 17.45 9.46
CA ALA A 55 6.06 16.37 8.87
C ALA A 55 5.72 15.02 9.51
N ALA A 56 4.95 14.21 8.80
CA ALA A 56 4.72 12.80 9.09
C ALA A 56 4.76 11.95 7.82
N GLY A 57 4.92 10.65 8.01
CA GLY A 57 4.92 9.67 6.94
C GLY A 57 4.15 8.43 7.35
N VAL A 58 3.87 7.58 6.38
CA VAL A 58 3.22 6.29 6.61
C VAL A 58 4.32 5.23 6.72
N ASN A 59 4.19 4.29 7.67
CA ASN A 59 5.11 3.17 7.83
C ASN A 59 4.47 1.87 7.36
N ILE A 60 5.13 1.18 6.45
CA ILE A 60 4.71 -0.11 5.91
C ILE A 60 5.87 -1.10 6.03
N ASP A 61 5.53 -2.38 6.22
CA ASP A 61 6.48 -3.48 6.10
C ASP A 61 6.14 -4.28 4.83
N SER A 62 7.17 -4.64 4.06
CA SER A 62 7.00 -5.46 2.86
C SER A 62 8.11 -6.49 2.80
N THR A 63 7.74 -7.73 2.47
CA THR A 63 8.65 -8.86 2.34
C THR A 63 9.35 -8.92 0.97
N HIS A 64 9.09 -7.95 0.10
CA HIS A 64 9.72 -7.80 -1.21
C HIS A 64 10.63 -6.56 -1.26
N ASP A 65 11.80 -6.71 -1.89
CA ASP A 65 12.83 -5.65 -1.96
C ASP A 65 12.36 -4.37 -2.67
N THR A 66 11.37 -4.48 -3.57
CA THR A 66 10.88 -3.37 -4.38
C THR A 66 9.37 -3.45 -4.63
N ALA A 67 8.72 -2.29 -4.56
CA ALA A 67 7.30 -2.08 -4.79
C ALA A 67 7.04 -0.65 -5.26
N ASN A 68 5.98 -0.46 -6.05
CA ASN A 68 5.44 0.86 -6.35
C ASN A 68 4.23 1.08 -5.43
N VAL A 69 4.37 2.00 -4.48
CA VAL A 69 3.33 2.25 -3.47
C VAL A 69 2.60 3.55 -3.80
N ILE A 70 1.28 3.50 -3.70
CA ILE A 70 0.41 4.66 -3.86
C ILE A 70 -0.42 4.81 -2.59
N VAL A 71 -0.40 6.00 -1.99
CA VAL A 71 -1.32 6.37 -0.91
C VAL A 71 -2.38 7.31 -1.49
N LEU A 72 -3.64 6.93 -1.31
CA LEU A 72 -4.83 7.70 -1.68
C LEU A 72 -5.57 8.11 -0.41
N ILE A 73 -5.95 9.38 -0.31
CA ILE A 73 -6.62 9.95 0.87
C ILE A 73 -8.04 10.38 0.48
N SER A 74 -9.05 9.97 1.26
CA SER A 74 -10.40 10.52 1.24
C SER A 74 -10.65 11.35 2.51
N PHE A 75 -11.42 12.44 2.36
CA PHE A 75 -11.88 13.28 3.48
C PHE A 75 -13.29 12.92 3.95
N ASP A 76 -13.94 11.92 3.34
CA ASP A 76 -15.22 11.40 3.82
C ASP A 76 -15.07 10.76 5.20
N ALA A 77 -16.08 10.93 6.05
CA ALA A 77 -16.05 10.33 7.38
C ALA A 77 -16.08 8.79 7.35
N ASN A 78 -16.65 8.19 6.30
CA ASN A 78 -16.74 6.75 6.15
C ASN A 78 -16.66 6.33 4.67
N PRO A 79 -15.46 6.36 4.05
CA PRO A 79 -15.31 6.01 2.63
C PRO A 79 -15.61 4.51 2.44
N GLN A 80 -16.56 4.20 1.55
CA GLN A 80 -16.99 2.84 1.21
C GLN A 80 -16.43 2.35 -0.13
N THR A 81 -15.81 3.23 -0.91
CA THR A 81 -15.25 2.96 -2.22
C THR A 81 -13.96 3.75 -2.45
N SER A 82 -13.19 3.32 -3.45
CA SER A 82 -11.96 4.03 -3.84
C SER A 82 -12.30 5.45 -4.32
N PRO A 83 -11.74 6.49 -3.69
CA PRO A 83 -12.02 7.88 -4.07
C PRO A 83 -11.50 8.19 -5.47
N SER A 84 -12.34 8.80 -6.31
CA SER A 84 -11.95 9.34 -7.62
C SER A 84 -11.14 10.64 -7.52
N SER A 85 -11.28 11.37 -6.40
CA SER A 85 -10.64 12.67 -6.13
C SER A 85 -9.73 12.61 -4.90
N ALA A 86 -8.77 11.70 -4.88
CA ALA A 86 -7.81 11.58 -3.78
C ALA A 86 -6.48 12.29 -4.07
N ILE A 87 -5.86 12.79 -3.00
CA ILE A 87 -4.44 13.16 -3.03
C ILE A 87 -3.64 11.88 -3.26
N ARG A 88 -2.82 11.86 -4.32
CA ARG A 88 -2.01 10.70 -4.72
C ARG A 88 -0.54 10.96 -4.40
N ALA A 89 0.00 10.25 -3.42
CA ALA A 89 1.44 10.19 -3.17
C ALA A 89 1.99 8.88 -3.76
N THR A 90 3.00 8.96 -4.63
CA THR A 90 3.69 7.76 -5.16
C THR A 90 5.08 7.68 -4.54
N VAL A 91 5.37 6.55 -3.92
CA VAL A 91 6.68 6.26 -3.33
C VAL A 91 7.22 4.99 -3.99
N ARG A 92 8.46 5.06 -4.49
CA ARG A 92 9.19 3.87 -4.94
C ARG A 92 9.94 3.34 -3.73
N SER A 93 9.64 2.12 -3.29
CA SER A 93 10.45 1.52 -2.24
C SER A 93 11.83 1.17 -2.77
N SER A 94 12.86 1.49 -1.99
CA SER A 94 14.24 1.03 -2.20
C SER A 94 14.49 -0.14 -1.25
N PRO A 95 15.42 -1.08 -1.53
CA PRO A 95 15.67 -2.29 -0.73
C PRO A 95 16.07 -2.05 0.75
N ALA A 96 16.13 -0.80 1.20
CA ALA A 96 16.32 -0.40 2.60
C ALA A 96 15.01 -0.03 3.33
N LEU A 97 13.85 -0.49 2.85
CA LEU A 97 12.54 -0.06 3.37
C LEU A 97 12.09 -0.73 4.68
N SER A 98 12.98 -1.42 5.41
CA SER A 98 12.64 -1.91 6.76
C SER A 98 12.48 -0.76 7.78
N ASN A 99 12.81 0.50 7.43
CA ASN A 99 12.68 1.64 8.36
C ASN A 99 12.56 3.03 7.70
N SER A 100 11.98 3.14 6.50
CA SER A 100 11.96 4.42 5.77
C SER A 100 10.66 5.19 5.96
N THR A 101 10.73 6.28 6.72
CA THR A 101 9.69 7.31 6.75
C THR A 101 9.56 7.88 5.33
N SER A 102 8.42 7.67 4.68
CA SER A 102 8.13 8.28 3.37
C SER A 102 8.00 9.80 3.51
N LYS A 103 9.12 10.52 3.41
CA LYS A 103 9.13 11.99 3.36
C LYS A 103 8.61 12.43 1.99
N ALA A 104 7.40 12.99 1.95
CA ALA A 104 6.85 13.60 0.74
C ALA A 104 7.83 14.66 0.22
N ARG A 105 8.32 14.46 -1.02
CA ARG A 105 9.16 15.44 -1.72
C ARG A 105 8.25 16.59 -2.16
N PRO A 106 8.54 17.86 -1.81
CA PRO A 106 7.73 18.98 -2.26
C PRO A 106 7.80 19.08 -3.79
N ALA A 107 6.65 19.33 -4.42
CA ALA A 107 6.57 19.63 -5.84
C ALA A 107 7.37 20.93 -6.10
N SER A 108 8.42 20.84 -6.91
CA SER A 108 9.03 22.03 -7.50
C SER A 108 8.07 22.58 -8.55
N GLN A 109 7.81 23.89 -8.46
CA GLN A 109 7.15 24.68 -9.49
C GLN A 109 7.89 24.57 -10.83
#